data_AF-A0A078KVG9-F1
#
_entry.id   AF-A0A078KVG9-F1
#
_cell.length_a   1.000
_cell.length_b   1.000
_cell.length_c   1.000
_cell.angle_alpha   90.00
_cell.angle_beta   90.00
_cell.angle_gamma   90.00
#
_symmetry.space_group_name_H-M   'P 1'
#
loop_
_entity.id
_entity.type
_entity.pdbx_description
1 polymer ?
#
loop_
_entity_poly.entity_id
_entity_poly.type
_entity_poly.pdbx_seq_one_letter_code
_entity_poly.pdbx_strand_id
1 'polypeptide(L)'
;MPFYNLIRNRLLEAGINLESSDLENSAVIEYMVFEKADCLHGIHSKPLPGAFRFIGEGNNPDIRLEPNDEPELPRSFFKFSSQLTSMASRSALHHTLIKFFDYFTSARLPIKQGLKHTKLFNFYLPNNEIEEAIQSSTLYQAAGSLEGKGLHGLLKLKKKLERYEFCFPKSNNFVQLLQNRIQEHVERFLYPKQIEQHNTVLQRELELQDAICGQERKFNESFLELGLKLSSLIENKSEEYANVARASEKLLINLSEARRAFFATNPTLLRLSVFKTHCMTHIEDAKEEFAKYRQDGAWYSELHPFFQGLIDCCRALVGIVSALTVIPAVLVEVYAPHGFLGTFFQRLKTDSLKKLESFEHNILDDEGVMRELETTLTAQFI
;
A
#
# COMPACT_ATOMS: atom_id res chain seq x y z
N MET A 1 -4.14 -27.48 15.85
CA MET A 1 -4.82 -26.58 14.90
C MET A 1 -5.96 -25.81 15.60
N PRO A 2 -5.66 -24.93 16.58
CA PRO A 2 -6.71 -24.26 17.37
C PRO A 2 -7.63 -23.36 16.52
N PHE A 3 -7.08 -22.68 15.51
CA PHE A 3 -7.84 -21.75 14.67
C PHE A 3 -8.90 -22.41 13.78
N TYR A 4 -8.58 -23.53 13.15
CA TYR A 4 -9.57 -24.25 12.34
C TYR A 4 -10.70 -24.82 13.20
N ASN A 5 -10.40 -25.28 14.43
CA ASN A 5 -11.43 -25.69 15.38
C ASN A 5 -12.33 -24.51 15.79
N LEU A 6 -11.76 -23.33 16.03
CA LEU A 6 -12.51 -22.11 16.32
C LEU A 6 -13.50 -21.76 15.19
N ILE A 7 -13.05 -21.81 13.94
CA ILE A 7 -13.88 -21.56 12.75
C ILE A 7 -14.95 -22.64 12.60
N ARG A 8 -14.56 -23.91 12.71
CA ARG A 8 -15.45 -25.07 12.57
C ARG A 8 -16.58 -25.03 13.59
N ASN A 9 -16.26 -24.80 14.88
CA ASN A 9 -17.26 -24.73 15.94
C ASN A 9 -18.30 -23.63 15.65
N ARG A 10 -17.84 -22.46 15.19
CA ARG A 10 -18.73 -21.37 14.80
C ARG A 10 -19.60 -21.71 13.59
N LEU A 11 -19.06 -22.40 12.59
CA LEU A 11 -19.84 -22.85 11.44
C LEU A 11 -20.87 -23.93 11.82
N LEU A 12 -20.52 -24.82 12.74
CA LEU A 12 -21.43 -25.83 13.27
C LEU A 12 -22.62 -25.20 14.01
N GLU A 13 -22.41 -24.10 14.74
CA GLU A 13 -23.50 -23.32 15.36
C GLU A 13 -24.48 -22.76 14.31
N ALA A 14 -24.01 -22.46 13.10
CA ALA A 14 -24.84 -22.07 11.96
C ALA A 14 -25.46 -23.26 11.19
N GLY A 15 -25.26 -24.50 11.66
CA GLY A 15 -25.72 -25.72 10.97
C GLY A 15 -24.87 -26.12 9.77
N ILE A 16 -23.67 -25.54 9.61
CA ILE A 16 -22.75 -25.83 8.52
C ILE A 16 -21.70 -26.82 9.01
N ASN A 17 -21.81 -28.08 8.57
CA ASN A 17 -20.85 -29.12 8.90
C ASN A 17 -19.78 -29.22 7.80
N LEU A 18 -18.58 -28.70 8.08
CA LEU A 18 -17.40 -28.89 7.24
C LEU A 18 -16.45 -29.90 7.90
N GLU A 19 -15.83 -30.74 7.07
CA GLU A 19 -14.75 -31.59 7.53
C GLU A 19 -13.53 -30.74 7.89
N SER A 20 -12.74 -31.18 8.89
CA SER A 20 -11.50 -30.48 9.24
C SER A 20 -10.52 -30.42 8.06
N SER A 21 -10.50 -31.47 7.23
CA SER A 21 -9.73 -31.56 5.99
C SER A 21 -10.08 -30.44 5.00
N ASP A 22 -11.35 -30.06 4.87
CA ASP A 22 -11.77 -29.00 3.96
C ASP A 22 -11.27 -27.63 4.43
N LEU A 23 -11.36 -27.37 5.73
CA LEU A 23 -10.84 -26.14 6.34
C LEU A 23 -9.32 -26.04 6.24
N GLU A 24 -8.60 -27.12 6.52
CA GLU A 24 -7.13 -27.17 6.42
C GLU A 24 -6.61 -27.02 4.99
N ASN A 25 -7.38 -27.45 4.00
CA ASN A 25 -7.05 -27.28 2.58
C ASN A 25 -7.61 -25.97 1.97
N SER A 26 -8.30 -25.14 2.77
CA SER A 26 -8.83 -23.85 2.35
C SER A 26 -7.86 -22.71 2.67
N ALA A 27 -8.09 -21.55 2.04
CA ALA A 27 -7.36 -20.31 2.37
C ALA A 27 -8.10 -19.45 3.42
N VAL A 28 -8.97 -20.04 4.24
CA VAL A 28 -9.93 -19.27 5.05
C VAL A 28 -9.28 -18.35 6.06
N ILE A 29 -8.19 -18.78 6.68
CA ILE A 29 -7.49 -17.94 7.66
C ILE A 29 -6.81 -16.78 6.94
N GLU A 30 -6.22 -17.01 5.77
CA GLU A 30 -5.63 -15.97 4.94
C GLU A 30 -6.67 -14.92 4.54
N TYR A 31 -7.86 -15.35 4.09
CA TYR A 31 -8.95 -14.43 3.77
C TYR A 31 -9.39 -13.63 5.00
N MET A 32 -9.54 -14.26 6.17
CA MET A 32 -9.93 -13.57 7.41
C MET A 32 -8.90 -12.54 7.86
N VAL A 33 -7.61 -12.87 7.78
CA VAL A 33 -6.52 -11.96 8.14
C VAL A 33 -6.39 -10.82 7.12
N PHE A 34 -6.52 -11.10 5.83
CA PHE A 34 -6.54 -10.04 4.80
C PHE A 34 -7.79 -9.18 4.88
N GLU A 35 -8.93 -9.72 5.29
CA GLU A 35 -10.13 -8.94 5.53
C GLU A 35 -9.92 -7.95 6.68
N LYS A 36 -9.28 -8.40 7.77
CA LYS A 36 -8.99 -7.57 8.93
C LYS A 36 -8.14 -6.34 8.59
N ALA A 37 -7.19 -6.48 7.66
CA ALA A 37 -6.39 -5.39 7.12
C ALA A 37 -7.06 -4.64 5.94
N ASP A 38 -8.32 -4.94 5.62
CA ASP A 38 -9.06 -4.37 4.49
C ASP A 38 -8.36 -4.54 3.13
N CYS A 39 -7.61 -5.64 3.00
CA CYS A 39 -6.80 -5.97 1.84
C CYS A 39 -7.59 -6.74 0.76
N LEU A 40 -8.74 -7.33 1.10
CA LEU A 40 -9.52 -8.15 0.14
C LEU A 40 -10.09 -7.34 -1.04
N HIS A 41 -10.29 -6.03 -0.90
CA HIS A 41 -10.73 -5.18 -2.01
C HIS A 41 -9.76 -5.23 -3.20
N GLY A 42 -8.45 -5.27 -2.94
CA GLY A 42 -7.43 -5.28 -4.00
C GLY A 42 -7.39 -6.55 -4.86
N ILE A 43 -8.10 -7.60 -4.45
CA ILE A 43 -7.92 -8.98 -4.94
C ILE A 43 -9.17 -9.45 -5.71
N HIS A 44 -9.93 -8.51 -6.29
CA HIS A 44 -11.20 -8.74 -7.00
C HIS A 44 -11.25 -10.07 -7.76
N SER A 45 -12.14 -10.95 -7.30
CA SER A 45 -12.50 -12.21 -7.94
C SER A 45 -11.34 -13.16 -8.27
N LYS A 46 -10.23 -13.05 -7.53
CA LYS A 46 -9.07 -13.92 -7.69
C LYS A 46 -8.79 -14.67 -6.39
N PRO A 47 -8.40 -15.95 -6.47
CA PRO A 47 -7.95 -16.69 -5.29
C PRO A 47 -6.65 -16.06 -4.75
N LEU A 48 -6.55 -15.96 -3.43
CA LEU A 48 -5.29 -15.65 -2.76
C LEU A 48 -4.24 -16.72 -3.10
N PRO A 49 -3.05 -16.35 -3.59
CA PRO A 49 -2.00 -17.32 -3.89
C PRO A 49 -1.19 -17.69 -2.64
N GLY A 50 -1.89 -17.95 -1.53
CA GLY A 50 -1.33 -18.14 -0.19
C GLY A 50 -1.53 -19.55 0.35
N ALA A 51 -0.66 -19.92 1.29
CA ALA A 51 -0.86 -21.06 2.18
C ALA A 51 -0.51 -20.64 3.61
N PHE A 52 -1.46 -20.82 4.52
CA PHE A 52 -1.33 -20.68 5.95
C PHE A 52 -0.73 -21.96 6.54
N ARG A 53 0.22 -21.81 7.44
CA ARG A 53 0.70 -22.91 8.27
C ARG A 53 0.82 -22.46 9.71
N PHE A 54 0.06 -23.13 10.56
CA PHE A 54 0.26 -23.01 11.99
C PHE A 54 1.59 -23.66 12.38
N ILE A 55 2.51 -22.87 12.94
CA ILE A 55 3.73 -23.37 13.57
C ILE A 55 3.46 -23.39 15.06
N GLY A 56 3.39 -24.57 15.66
CA GLY A 56 3.29 -24.69 17.12
C GLY A 56 4.56 -24.20 17.80
N GLU A 57 4.46 -23.87 19.09
CA GLU A 57 5.62 -23.50 19.92
C GLU A 57 6.74 -24.55 19.78
N GLY A 58 7.91 -24.14 19.28
CA GLY A 58 9.17 -24.89 19.42
C GLY A 58 9.66 -25.78 18.26
N ASN A 59 9.00 -25.84 17.08
CA ASN A 59 9.34 -26.87 16.07
C ASN A 59 9.66 -26.39 14.65
N ASN A 60 10.36 -25.26 14.45
CA ASN A 60 10.90 -24.94 13.12
C ASN A 60 12.40 -24.57 13.13
N PRO A 61 13.30 -25.48 12.70
CA PRO A 61 14.75 -25.29 12.76
C PRO A 61 15.31 -24.24 11.78
N ASP A 62 14.53 -23.80 10.79
CA ASP A 62 14.99 -22.89 9.73
C ASP A 62 14.79 -21.39 10.08
N ILE A 63 14.22 -21.07 11.24
CA ILE A 63 13.94 -19.69 11.64
C ILE A 63 14.98 -19.24 12.66
N ARG A 64 16.08 -18.65 12.18
CA ARG A 64 16.94 -17.83 13.04
C ARG A 64 16.25 -16.48 13.25
N LEU A 65 15.44 -16.36 14.30
CA LEU A 65 14.99 -15.07 14.80
C LEU A 65 16.19 -14.31 15.39
N GLU A 66 16.17 -12.98 15.34
CA GLU A 66 17.28 -12.19 15.87
C GLU A 66 17.31 -12.30 17.40
N PRO A 67 18.50 -12.39 18.02
CA PRO A 67 18.64 -12.64 19.46
C PRO A 67 18.12 -11.52 20.38
N ASN A 68 17.67 -10.39 19.84
CA ASN A 68 17.14 -9.24 20.59
C ASN A 68 15.60 -9.16 20.60
N ASP A 69 14.91 -10.19 20.10
CA ASP A 69 13.46 -10.21 20.09
C ASP A 69 12.89 -10.60 21.47
N GLU A 70 11.88 -9.85 21.91
CA GLU A 70 11.10 -10.14 23.12
C GLU A 70 10.67 -11.62 23.20
N PRO A 71 10.48 -12.17 24.41
CA PRO A 71 10.11 -13.56 24.62
C PRO A 71 8.98 -14.00 23.68
N GLU A 72 9.23 -15.10 22.96
CA GLU A 72 8.51 -15.56 21.78
C GLU A 72 7.02 -15.79 22.05
N LEU A 73 6.18 -14.76 21.83
CA LEU A 73 4.75 -15.00 21.66
C LEU A 73 4.55 -16.02 20.54
N PRO A 74 3.63 -16.99 20.69
CA PRO A 74 3.39 -17.99 19.68
C PRO A 74 2.89 -17.31 18.40
N ARG A 75 3.55 -17.62 17.28
CA ARG A 75 3.32 -17.00 15.98
C ARG A 75 2.92 -18.04 14.95
N SER A 76 2.02 -17.68 14.06
CA SER A 76 1.74 -18.49 12.88
C SER A 76 2.42 -17.93 11.65
N PHE A 77 2.67 -18.81 10.69
CA PHE A 77 3.42 -18.53 9.49
C PHE A 77 2.52 -18.45 8.27
N PHE A 78 2.76 -17.44 7.46
CA PHE A 78 2.09 -17.24 6.19
C PHE A 78 3.10 -17.31 5.07
N LYS A 79 2.75 -18.05 4.01
CA LYS A 79 3.54 -18.19 2.80
C LYS A 79 2.71 -17.84 1.58
N PHE A 80 3.05 -16.74 0.91
CA PHE A 80 2.41 -16.32 -0.33
C PHE A 80 3.38 -16.47 -1.51
N SER A 81 2.94 -17.13 -2.58
CA SER A 81 3.74 -17.33 -3.79
C SER A 81 3.18 -16.52 -4.94
N SER A 82 3.95 -15.56 -5.47
CA SER A 82 3.53 -14.77 -6.63
C SER A 82 3.77 -15.49 -7.97
N GLN A 83 4.21 -16.75 -7.96
CA GLN A 83 4.76 -17.47 -9.13
C GLN A 83 3.78 -17.60 -10.32
N LEU A 84 2.47 -17.39 -10.11
CA LEU A 84 1.42 -17.56 -11.12
C LEU A 84 0.79 -16.23 -11.58
N THR A 85 1.35 -15.08 -11.20
CA THR A 85 0.69 -13.78 -11.40
C THR A 85 1.31 -12.97 -12.55
N SER A 86 0.46 -12.46 -13.44
CA SER A 86 0.82 -11.45 -14.46
C SER A 86 1.43 -10.20 -13.82
N MET A 87 2.16 -9.37 -14.57
CA MET A 87 2.77 -8.14 -14.01
C MET A 87 1.75 -7.23 -13.31
N ALA A 88 0.57 -7.03 -13.88
CA ALA A 88 -0.53 -6.28 -13.25
C ALA A 88 -0.96 -6.90 -11.90
N SER A 89 -0.95 -8.23 -11.82
CA SER A 89 -1.31 -8.95 -10.59
C SER A 89 -0.19 -8.87 -9.53
N ARG A 90 1.07 -8.61 -9.92
CA ARG A 90 2.17 -8.34 -8.98
C ARG A 90 2.07 -6.97 -8.34
N SER A 91 1.70 -5.92 -9.09
CA SER A 91 1.47 -4.58 -8.52
C SER A 91 0.34 -4.63 -7.48
N ALA A 92 -0.79 -5.25 -7.84
CA ALA A 92 -1.92 -5.43 -6.93
C ALA A 92 -1.55 -6.22 -5.67
N LEU A 93 -0.81 -7.33 -5.80
CA LEU A 93 -0.33 -8.10 -4.65
C LEU A 93 0.63 -7.29 -3.77
N HIS A 94 1.55 -6.54 -4.37
CA HIS A 94 2.49 -5.71 -3.64
C HIS A 94 1.77 -4.62 -2.83
N HIS A 95 0.82 -3.91 -3.45
CA HIS A 95 -0.03 -2.94 -2.78
C HIS A 95 -0.81 -3.56 -1.62
N THR A 96 -1.40 -4.73 -1.85
CA THR A 96 -2.13 -5.51 -0.83
C THR A 96 -1.22 -5.84 0.36
N LEU A 97 0.04 -6.22 0.10
CA LEU A 97 1.02 -6.53 1.14
C LEU A 97 1.48 -5.27 1.88
N ILE A 98 1.67 -4.13 1.21
CA ILE A 98 1.97 -2.86 1.89
C ILE A 98 0.88 -2.56 2.92
N LYS A 99 -0.38 -2.52 2.48
CA LYS A 99 -1.53 -2.26 3.35
C LYS A 99 -1.61 -3.26 4.51
N PHE A 100 -1.30 -4.52 4.24
CA PHE A 100 -1.23 -5.56 5.25
C PHE A 100 -0.19 -5.26 6.33
N PHE A 101 1.05 -4.91 5.96
CA PHE A 101 2.12 -4.61 6.90
C PHE A 101 1.93 -3.29 7.65
N ASP A 102 1.17 -2.34 7.07
CA ASP A 102 0.79 -1.13 7.79
C ASP A 102 -0.22 -1.39 8.89
N TYR A 103 -1.15 -2.31 8.64
CA TYR A 103 -2.16 -2.71 9.61
C TYR A 103 -1.55 -3.58 10.71
N PHE A 104 -0.84 -4.64 10.33
CA PHE A 104 -0.18 -5.55 11.26
C PHE A 104 1.27 -5.14 11.48
N THR A 105 1.51 -4.14 12.32
CA THR A 105 2.88 -3.66 12.60
C THR A 105 3.76 -4.71 13.29
N SER A 106 3.16 -5.73 13.91
CA SER A 106 3.87 -6.87 14.49
C SER A 106 4.31 -7.88 13.42
N ALA A 107 3.79 -7.78 12.19
CA ALA A 107 4.10 -8.68 11.10
C ALA A 107 5.55 -8.48 10.67
N ARG A 108 6.29 -9.59 10.59
CA ARG A 108 7.72 -9.55 10.29
C ARG A 108 8.03 -10.19 8.94
N LEU A 109 8.65 -9.42 8.06
CA LEU A 109 9.29 -9.93 6.85
C LEU A 109 10.69 -10.46 7.19
N PRO A 110 11.11 -11.61 6.68
CA PRO A 110 12.50 -12.03 6.76
C PRO A 110 13.37 -11.04 5.99
N ILE A 111 14.31 -10.41 6.71
CA ILE A 111 15.13 -9.23 6.38
C ILE A 111 15.80 -9.25 4.99
N LYS A 112 15.95 -10.43 4.36
CA LYS A 112 16.71 -10.59 3.10
C LYS A 112 15.90 -10.44 1.81
N GLN A 113 14.61 -10.11 1.88
CA GLN A 113 13.75 -10.09 0.71
C GLN A 113 13.20 -8.69 0.43
N GLY A 114 13.99 -7.87 -0.28
CA GLY A 114 13.46 -6.63 -0.88
C GLY A 114 12.27 -6.95 -1.78
N LEU A 115 11.15 -6.25 -1.59
CA LEU A 115 9.84 -6.55 -2.18
C LEU A 115 9.81 -6.63 -3.72
N LYS A 116 10.85 -6.14 -4.41
CA LYS A 116 10.88 -5.94 -5.87
C LYS A 116 11.09 -7.23 -6.68
N HIS A 117 11.69 -8.26 -6.09
CA HIS A 117 12.04 -9.51 -6.81
C HIS A 117 11.57 -10.78 -6.11
N THR A 118 10.90 -10.64 -4.98
CA THR A 118 10.48 -11.79 -4.19
C THR A 118 9.26 -12.43 -4.81
N LYS A 119 9.46 -13.66 -5.32
CA LYS A 119 8.35 -14.52 -5.77
C LYS A 119 7.60 -15.15 -4.60
N LEU A 120 8.07 -14.92 -3.38
CA LEU A 120 7.66 -15.63 -2.19
C LEU A 120 7.69 -14.65 -1.01
N PHE A 121 6.53 -14.37 -0.44
CA PHE A 121 6.41 -13.53 0.74
C PHE A 121 6.12 -14.44 1.93
N ASN A 122 7.03 -14.40 2.88
CA ASN A 122 6.94 -15.14 4.12
C ASN A 122 6.78 -14.10 5.24
N PHE A 123 5.81 -14.28 6.12
CA PHE A 123 5.71 -13.45 7.31
C PHE A 123 5.06 -14.18 8.47
N TYR A 124 5.20 -13.61 9.65
CA TYR A 124 4.70 -14.15 10.90
C TYR A 124 3.72 -13.17 11.53
N LEU A 125 2.65 -13.70 12.12
CA LEU A 125 1.73 -12.93 12.95
C LEU A 125 1.58 -13.58 14.34
N PRO A 126 1.48 -12.78 15.41
CA PRO A 126 1.07 -13.26 16.71
C PRO A 126 -0.28 -13.99 16.67
N ASN A 127 -0.41 -15.07 17.44
CA ASN A 127 -1.61 -15.90 17.44
C ASN A 127 -2.87 -15.15 17.92
N ASN A 128 -2.73 -14.20 18.84
CA ASN A 128 -3.83 -13.35 19.31
C ASN A 128 -4.38 -12.44 18.19
N GLU A 129 -3.52 -11.89 17.34
CA GLU A 129 -3.96 -11.07 16.20
C GLU A 129 -4.69 -11.91 15.14
N ILE A 130 -4.26 -13.14 14.93
CA ILE A 130 -4.95 -14.09 14.04
C ILE A 130 -6.31 -14.46 14.61
N GLU A 131 -6.39 -14.73 15.92
CA GLU A 131 -7.65 -15.01 16.59
C GLU A 131 -8.61 -13.82 16.48
N GLU A 132 -8.12 -12.60 16.71
CA GLU A 132 -8.90 -11.38 16.56
C GLU A 132 -9.38 -11.21 15.11
N ALA A 133 -8.52 -11.46 14.12
CA ALA A 133 -8.88 -11.42 12.71
C ALA A 133 -9.98 -12.44 12.37
N ILE A 134 -9.87 -13.67 12.88
CA ILE A 134 -10.88 -14.72 12.71
C ILE A 134 -12.21 -14.26 13.33
N GLN A 135 -12.21 -13.84 14.59
CA GLN A 135 -13.42 -13.48 15.32
C GLN A 135 -14.13 -12.25 14.73
N SER A 136 -13.36 -11.30 14.20
CA SER A 136 -13.90 -10.09 13.58
C SER A 136 -14.23 -10.24 12.09
N SER A 137 -13.86 -11.36 11.46
CA SER A 137 -14.13 -11.62 10.04
C SER A 137 -15.62 -11.71 9.72
N THR A 138 -15.99 -11.34 8.49
CA THR A 138 -17.36 -11.43 8.00
C THR A 138 -17.88 -12.86 8.06
N LEU A 139 -17.07 -13.84 7.66
CA LEU A 139 -17.47 -15.25 7.67
C LEU A 139 -17.83 -15.71 9.09
N TYR A 140 -16.96 -15.42 10.06
CA TYR A 140 -17.19 -15.80 11.45
C TYR A 140 -18.41 -15.09 12.06
N GLN A 141 -18.56 -13.79 11.79
CA GLN A 141 -19.73 -13.03 12.23
C GLN A 141 -21.04 -13.51 11.58
N ALA A 142 -21.00 -13.90 10.30
CA ALA A 142 -22.15 -14.41 9.57
C ALA A 142 -22.59 -15.80 10.04
N ALA A 143 -21.68 -16.57 10.63
CA ALA A 143 -21.97 -17.86 11.25
C ALA A 143 -22.45 -17.73 12.71
N GLY A 144 -22.14 -16.61 13.38
CA GLY A 144 -22.61 -16.33 14.75
C GLY A 144 -24.07 -15.90 14.86
N SER A 145 -24.46 -15.33 16.00
CA SER A 145 -25.79 -14.73 16.15
C SER A 145 -25.96 -13.51 15.25
N LEU A 146 -27.10 -13.44 14.57
CA LEU A 146 -27.51 -12.28 13.76
C LEU A 146 -28.38 -11.31 14.57
N GLU A 147 -28.84 -11.71 15.75
CA GLU A 147 -29.64 -10.88 16.64
C GLU A 147 -28.85 -9.65 17.09
N GLY A 148 -29.51 -8.49 17.10
CA GLY A 148 -28.89 -7.22 17.46
C GLY A 148 -28.06 -6.56 16.34
N LYS A 149 -27.84 -7.22 15.20
CA LYS A 149 -27.29 -6.55 14.02
C LYS A 149 -28.39 -5.73 13.33
N GLY A 150 -28.19 -4.43 13.17
CA GLY A 150 -29.10 -3.59 12.39
C GLY A 150 -29.14 -3.98 10.91
N LEU A 151 -30.21 -3.61 10.20
CA LEU A 151 -30.42 -3.92 8.77
C LEU A 151 -29.18 -3.59 7.92
N HIS A 152 -28.64 -2.38 8.07
CA HIS A 152 -27.44 -1.95 7.34
C HIS A 152 -26.25 -2.90 7.59
N GLY A 153 -26.02 -3.31 8.84
CA GLY A 153 -24.95 -4.25 9.20
C GLY A 153 -25.15 -5.64 8.60
N LEU A 154 -26.40 -6.14 8.55
CA LEU A 154 -26.73 -7.42 7.92
C LEU A 154 -26.50 -7.38 6.40
N LEU A 155 -26.93 -6.33 5.71
CA LEU A 155 -26.71 -6.17 4.28
C LEU A 155 -25.22 -6.05 3.96
N LYS A 156 -24.47 -5.28 4.76
CA LYS A 156 -23.02 -5.15 4.64
C LYS A 156 -22.31 -6.49 4.82
N LEU A 157 -22.73 -7.27 5.81
CA LEU A 157 -22.23 -8.62 6.05
C LEU A 157 -22.50 -9.54 4.84
N LYS A 158 -23.73 -9.53 4.32
CA LYS A 158 -24.12 -10.31 3.13
C LYS A 158 -23.26 -9.97 1.92
N LYS A 159 -23.00 -8.68 1.68
CA LYS A 159 -22.14 -8.21 0.57
C LYS A 159 -20.68 -8.60 0.75
N LYS A 160 -20.12 -8.44 1.96
CA LYS A 160 -18.72 -8.83 2.21
C LYS A 160 -18.48 -10.33 2.06
N LEU A 161 -19.49 -11.17 2.31
CA LEU A 161 -19.38 -12.63 2.12
C LEU A 161 -19.08 -13.02 0.68
N GLU A 162 -19.45 -12.22 -0.32
CA GLU A 162 -19.15 -12.48 -1.74
C GLU A 162 -17.62 -12.64 -1.97
N ARG A 163 -16.80 -12.02 -1.12
CA ARG A 163 -15.32 -12.11 -1.21
C ARG A 163 -14.76 -13.46 -0.83
N TYR A 164 -15.53 -14.28 -0.12
CA TYR A 164 -15.11 -15.61 0.33
C TYR A 164 -15.44 -16.71 -0.69
N GLU A 165 -16.02 -16.39 -1.85
CA GLU A 165 -16.39 -17.37 -2.87
C GLU A 165 -15.20 -18.23 -3.33
N PHE A 166 -14.00 -17.65 -3.40
CA PHE A 166 -12.78 -18.36 -3.84
C PHE A 166 -12.02 -19.06 -2.71
N CYS A 167 -12.49 -18.91 -1.47
CA CYS A 167 -11.79 -19.43 -0.29
C CYS A 167 -11.82 -20.97 -0.23
N PHE A 168 -12.87 -21.59 -0.77
CA PHE A 168 -13.09 -23.04 -0.74
C PHE A 168 -13.38 -23.59 -2.14
N PRO A 169 -12.34 -23.91 -2.93
CA PRO A 169 -12.52 -24.36 -4.32
C PRO A 169 -13.37 -25.63 -4.48
N LYS A 170 -13.51 -26.43 -3.42
CA LYS A 170 -14.24 -27.70 -3.41
C LYS A 170 -15.63 -27.61 -2.75
N SER A 171 -15.92 -26.52 -2.04
CA SER A 171 -17.11 -26.39 -1.20
C SER A 171 -17.84 -25.10 -1.53
N ASN A 172 -18.39 -25.00 -2.75
CA ASN A 172 -18.95 -23.75 -3.28
C ASN A 172 -20.24 -23.27 -2.59
N ASN A 173 -20.87 -24.08 -1.75
CA ASN A 173 -22.22 -23.78 -1.27
C ASN A 173 -22.28 -23.11 0.11
N PHE A 174 -21.24 -23.13 0.94
CA PHE A 174 -21.38 -22.60 2.31
C PHE A 174 -21.49 -21.06 2.35
N VAL A 175 -20.82 -20.33 1.45
CA VAL A 175 -21.00 -18.87 1.32
C VAL A 175 -22.46 -18.55 1.00
N GLN A 176 -23.06 -19.30 0.07
CA GLN A 176 -24.47 -19.17 -0.27
C GLN A 176 -25.38 -19.52 0.90
N LEU A 177 -25.07 -20.57 1.67
CA LEU A 177 -25.83 -20.92 2.89
C LEU A 177 -25.79 -19.79 3.92
N LEU A 178 -24.64 -19.17 4.16
CA LEU A 178 -24.51 -18.01 5.06
C LEU A 178 -25.27 -16.79 4.52
N GLN A 179 -25.19 -16.53 3.22
CA GLN A 179 -25.95 -15.44 2.59
C GLN A 179 -27.46 -15.65 2.68
N ASN A 180 -27.95 -16.88 2.48
CA ASN A 180 -29.36 -17.25 2.60
C ASN A 180 -29.83 -17.10 4.05
N ARG A 181 -29.03 -17.55 5.01
CA ARG A 181 -29.32 -17.35 6.44
C ARG A 181 -29.48 -15.87 6.80
N ILE A 182 -28.61 -15.01 6.29
CA ILE A 182 -28.73 -13.55 6.49
C ILE A 182 -29.98 -13.02 5.79
N GLN A 183 -30.27 -13.48 4.56
CA GLN A 183 -31.44 -13.04 3.81
C GLN A 183 -32.75 -13.40 4.53
N GLU A 184 -32.89 -14.63 5.00
CA GLU A 184 -34.04 -15.07 5.78
C GLU A 184 -34.22 -14.22 7.05
N HIS A 185 -33.12 -13.87 7.72
CA HIS A 185 -33.17 -13.01 8.90
C HIS A 185 -33.63 -11.59 8.53
N VAL A 186 -33.13 -11.01 7.44
CA VAL A 186 -33.54 -9.69 6.94
C VAL A 186 -35.04 -9.69 6.59
N GLU A 187 -35.53 -10.70 5.89
CA GLU A 187 -36.93 -10.80 5.43
C GLU A 187 -37.93 -11.00 6.57
N ARG A 188 -37.52 -11.63 7.68
CA ARG A 188 -38.40 -11.85 8.84
C ARG A 188 -38.78 -10.57 9.57
N PHE A 189 -37.95 -9.53 9.53
CA PHE A 189 -38.09 -8.38 10.42
C PHE A 189 -38.37 -7.05 9.69
N LEU A 190 -38.31 -6.99 8.35
CA LEU A 190 -38.16 -5.72 7.65
C LEU A 190 -38.97 -5.61 6.35
N TYR A 191 -39.42 -4.40 6.05
CA TYR A 191 -40.22 -4.11 4.85
C TYR A 191 -39.32 -3.92 3.60
N PRO A 192 -39.75 -4.36 2.40
CA PRO A 192 -38.96 -4.26 1.17
C PRO A 192 -38.41 -2.86 0.87
N LYS A 193 -39.19 -1.80 1.14
CA LYS A 193 -38.76 -0.41 0.91
C LYS A 193 -37.56 0.00 1.77
N GLN A 194 -37.48 -0.46 3.01
CA GLN A 194 -36.35 -0.16 3.89
C GLN A 194 -35.09 -0.90 3.41
N ILE A 195 -35.24 -2.14 2.96
CA ILE A 195 -34.15 -2.94 2.39
C ILE A 195 -33.57 -2.22 1.16
N GLU A 196 -34.43 -1.73 0.26
CA GLU A 196 -34.01 -0.97 -0.92
C GLU A 196 -33.22 0.29 -0.55
N GLN A 197 -33.75 1.12 0.36
CA GLN A 197 -33.07 2.34 0.83
C GLN A 197 -31.70 2.04 1.43
N HIS A 198 -31.60 1.04 2.32
CA HIS A 198 -30.33 0.67 2.93
C HIS A 198 -29.34 0.06 1.92
N ASN A 199 -29.82 -0.66 0.90
CA ASN A 199 -28.97 -1.14 -0.19
C ASN A 199 -28.39 0.01 -1.01
N THR A 200 -29.17 1.06 -1.30
CA THR A 200 -28.65 2.25 -1.99
C THR A 200 -27.55 2.93 -1.18
N VAL A 201 -27.74 3.08 0.14
CA VAL A 201 -26.70 3.65 1.03
C VAL A 201 -25.46 2.78 1.06
N LEU A 202 -25.63 1.46 1.21
CA LEU A 202 -24.51 0.50 1.23
C LEU A 202 -23.75 0.51 -0.10
N GLN A 203 -24.45 0.58 -1.23
CA GLN A 203 -23.83 0.64 -2.55
C GLN A 203 -22.94 1.88 -2.67
N ARG A 204 -23.43 3.05 -2.23
CA ARG A 204 -22.62 4.29 -2.20
C ARG A 204 -21.40 4.16 -1.28
N GLU A 205 -21.55 3.52 -0.11
CA GLU A 205 -20.41 3.26 0.78
C GLU A 205 -19.34 2.38 0.12
N LEU A 206 -19.76 1.34 -0.60
CA LEU A 206 -18.84 0.43 -1.29
C LEU A 206 -18.12 1.14 -2.45
N GLU A 207 -18.85 1.92 -3.25
CA GLU A 207 -18.30 2.73 -4.33
C GLU A 207 -17.28 3.75 -3.81
N LEU A 208 -17.59 4.41 -2.70
CA LEU A 208 -16.67 5.32 -2.01
C LEU A 208 -15.41 4.58 -1.53
N GLN A 209 -15.57 3.40 -0.93
CA GLN A 209 -14.44 2.60 -0.45
C GLN A 209 -13.54 2.14 -1.62
N ASP A 210 -14.14 1.70 -2.73
CA ASP A 210 -13.40 1.27 -3.91
C ASP A 210 -12.67 2.45 -4.58
N ALA A 211 -13.29 3.63 -4.62
CA ALA A 211 -12.64 4.85 -5.10
C ALA A 211 -11.43 5.24 -4.24
N ILE A 212 -11.58 5.22 -2.91
CA ILE A 212 -10.47 5.45 -1.96
C ILE A 212 -9.35 4.43 -2.17
N CYS A 213 -9.67 3.13 -2.28
CA CYS A 213 -8.68 2.08 -2.55
C CYS A 213 -7.95 2.32 -3.88
N GLY A 214 -8.64 2.83 -4.90
CA GLY A 214 -8.04 3.22 -6.17
C GLY A 214 -7.00 4.33 -5.99
N GLN A 215 -7.29 5.34 -5.18
CA GLN A 215 -6.38 6.43 -4.85
C GLN A 215 -5.19 5.98 -4.01
N GLU A 216 -5.43 5.13 -3.01
CA GLU A 216 -4.36 4.51 -2.21
C GLU A 216 -3.38 3.74 -3.11
N ARG A 217 -3.89 3.05 -4.13
CA ARG A 217 -3.06 2.32 -5.09
C ARG A 217 -2.17 3.25 -5.91
N LYS A 218 -2.74 4.33 -6.49
CA LYS A 218 -1.99 5.34 -7.23
C LYS A 218 -0.89 5.97 -6.36
N PHE A 219 -1.20 6.25 -5.10
CA PHE A 219 -0.22 6.74 -4.13
C PHE A 219 0.90 5.73 -3.92
N ASN A 220 0.56 4.47 -3.63
CA ASN A 220 1.54 3.42 -3.34
C ASN A 220 2.45 3.11 -4.53
N GLU A 221 1.93 3.18 -5.75
CA GLU A 221 2.73 3.00 -6.97
C GLU A 221 3.75 4.13 -7.13
N SER A 222 3.32 5.40 -6.98
CA SER A 222 4.21 6.56 -7.03
C SER A 222 5.23 6.54 -5.88
N PHE A 223 4.78 6.17 -4.68
CA PHE A 223 5.62 6.09 -3.48
C PHE A 223 6.67 4.98 -3.60
N LEU A 224 6.32 3.82 -4.18
CA LEU A 224 7.27 2.75 -4.44
C LEU A 224 8.37 3.20 -5.41
N GLU A 225 8.00 3.89 -6.49
CA GLU A 225 8.97 4.40 -7.46
C GLU A 225 9.96 5.38 -6.82
N LEU A 226 9.45 6.33 -6.02
CA LEU A 226 10.27 7.25 -5.23
C LEU A 226 11.14 6.48 -4.22
N GLY A 227 10.53 5.57 -3.46
CA GLY A 227 11.18 4.81 -2.39
C GLY A 227 12.38 4.02 -2.89
N LEU A 228 12.31 3.43 -4.08
CA LEU A 228 13.44 2.74 -4.71
C LEU A 228 14.64 3.67 -4.94
N LYS A 229 14.37 4.91 -5.34
CA LYS A 229 15.42 5.90 -5.52
C LYS A 229 15.97 6.36 -4.18
N LEU A 230 15.11 6.61 -3.20
CA LEU A 230 15.52 6.97 -1.85
C LEU A 230 16.39 5.88 -1.20
N SER A 231 16.01 4.61 -1.29
CA SER A 231 16.82 3.48 -0.80
C SER A 231 18.20 3.43 -1.46
N SER A 232 18.30 3.71 -2.77
CA SER A 232 19.60 3.77 -3.45
C SER A 232 20.50 4.89 -2.93
N LEU A 233 19.91 6.00 -2.46
CA LEU A 233 20.65 7.11 -1.84
C LEU A 233 21.06 6.77 -0.40
N ILE A 234 20.20 6.08 0.36
CA ILE A 234 20.47 5.64 1.73
C ILE A 234 21.59 4.60 1.78
N GLU A 235 21.59 3.66 0.83
CA GLU A 235 22.61 2.61 0.74
C GLU A 235 23.97 3.14 0.26
N ASN A 236 24.01 4.36 -0.30
CA ASN A 236 25.25 4.98 -0.72
C ASN A 236 26.06 5.41 0.51
N LYS A 237 27.21 4.76 0.72
CA LYS A 237 28.09 4.98 1.87
C LYS A 237 29.08 6.14 1.70
N SER A 238 29.01 6.89 0.61
CA SER A 238 29.86 8.06 0.41
C SER A 238 29.48 9.16 1.42
N GLU A 239 30.49 9.71 2.12
CA GLU A 239 30.30 10.78 3.10
C GLU A 239 29.64 12.02 2.48
N GLU A 240 29.89 12.26 1.18
CA GLU A 240 29.30 13.36 0.42
C GLU A 240 27.77 13.25 0.31
N TYR A 241 27.23 12.02 0.34
CA TYR A 241 25.79 11.75 0.30
C TYR A 241 25.15 11.67 1.68
N ALA A 242 25.89 11.81 2.78
CA ALA A 242 25.37 11.56 4.12
C ALA A 242 24.16 12.45 4.49
N ASN A 243 24.15 13.72 4.02
CA ASN A 243 23.00 14.62 4.22
C ASN A 243 21.79 14.19 3.37
N VAL A 244 22.03 13.88 2.10
CA VAL A 244 20.99 13.44 1.15
C VAL A 244 20.40 12.09 1.55
N ALA A 245 21.23 11.17 2.04
CA ALA A 245 20.82 9.89 2.59
C ALA A 245 19.91 10.07 3.81
N ARG A 246 20.32 10.91 4.78
CA ARG A 246 19.48 11.25 5.95
C ARG A 246 18.17 11.92 5.56
N ALA A 247 18.19 12.86 4.62
CA ALA A 247 16.98 13.48 4.11
C ALA A 247 16.06 12.46 3.40
N SER A 248 16.65 11.53 2.64
CA SER A 248 15.92 10.44 1.96
C SER A 248 15.27 9.48 2.94
N GLU A 249 16.00 9.09 4.00
CA GLU A 249 15.49 8.22 5.07
C GLU A 249 14.34 8.90 5.82
N LYS A 250 14.55 10.15 6.25
CA LYS A 250 13.51 10.95 6.92
C LYS A 250 12.26 11.09 6.05
N LEU A 251 12.43 11.41 4.76
CA LEU A 251 11.32 11.50 3.81
C LEU A 251 10.57 10.17 3.68
N LEU A 252 11.30 9.06 3.52
CA LEU A 252 10.70 7.73 3.36
C LEU A 252 9.88 7.33 4.60
N ILE A 253 10.43 7.54 5.80
CA ILE A 253 9.74 7.27 7.07
C ILE A 253 8.48 8.14 7.16
N ASN A 254 8.63 9.46 7.02
CA ASN A 254 7.52 10.38 7.26
C ASN A 254 6.37 10.20 6.24
N LEU A 255 6.67 9.97 4.95
CA LEU A 255 5.65 9.69 3.95
C LEU A 255 4.94 8.35 4.21
N SER A 256 5.68 7.32 4.64
CA SER A 256 5.09 6.03 5.01
C SER A 256 4.16 6.17 6.23
N GLU A 257 4.58 6.92 7.24
CA GLU A 257 3.78 7.17 8.44
C GLU A 257 2.53 8.00 8.15
N ALA A 258 2.68 9.08 7.36
CA ALA A 258 1.56 9.93 6.94
C ALA A 258 0.53 9.12 6.16
N ARG A 259 0.99 8.28 5.24
CA ARG A 259 0.15 7.37 4.46
C ARG A 259 -0.58 6.38 5.37
N ARG A 260 0.12 5.70 6.27
CA ARG A 260 -0.47 4.76 7.23
C ARG A 260 -1.53 5.46 8.10
N ALA A 261 -1.22 6.63 8.64
CA ALA A 261 -2.16 7.39 9.47
C ALA A 261 -3.45 7.75 8.71
N PHE A 262 -3.35 8.07 7.42
CA PHE A 262 -4.50 8.43 6.59
C PHE A 262 -5.30 7.21 6.12
N PHE A 263 -4.67 6.21 5.49
CA PHE A 263 -5.37 5.10 4.83
C PHE A 263 -5.69 3.92 5.75
N ALA A 264 -4.96 3.70 6.86
CA ALA A 264 -5.29 2.64 7.81
C ALA A 264 -6.56 2.95 8.64
N THR A 265 -7.03 4.19 8.57
CA THR A 265 -8.23 4.64 9.26
C THR A 265 -9.24 5.16 8.25
N ASN A 266 -10.53 5.18 8.59
CA ASN A 266 -11.57 5.70 7.69
C ASN A 266 -11.21 7.13 7.22
N PRO A 267 -10.93 7.35 5.92
CA PRO A 267 -10.54 8.66 5.42
C PRO A 267 -11.66 9.68 5.57
N THR A 268 -11.29 10.92 5.90
CA THR A 268 -12.22 12.05 6.01
C THR A 268 -11.58 13.30 5.42
N LEU A 269 -12.38 14.30 5.04
CA LEU A 269 -11.87 15.57 4.49
C LEU A 269 -10.88 16.27 5.45
N LEU A 270 -11.17 16.27 6.76
CA LEU A 270 -10.27 16.83 7.76
C LEU A 270 -8.93 16.08 7.77
N ARG A 271 -8.95 14.74 7.79
CA ARG A 271 -7.72 13.94 7.76
C ARG A 271 -6.96 14.09 6.44
N LEU A 272 -7.66 14.30 5.33
CA LEU A 272 -7.05 14.55 4.03
C LEU A 272 -6.26 15.85 4.03
N SER A 273 -6.79 16.91 4.65
CA SER A 273 -6.06 18.18 4.79
C SER A 273 -4.76 18.00 5.58
N VAL A 274 -4.81 17.28 6.70
CA VAL A 274 -3.63 16.96 7.52
C VAL A 274 -2.63 16.13 6.73
N PHE A 275 -3.10 15.10 6.02
CA PHE A 275 -2.28 14.25 5.18
C PHE A 275 -1.59 15.04 4.06
N LYS A 276 -2.32 15.91 3.37
CA LYS A 276 -1.79 16.78 2.31
C LYS A 276 -0.70 17.71 2.84
N THR A 277 -0.96 18.41 3.94
CA THR A 277 0.03 19.30 4.57
C THR A 277 1.28 18.52 5.00
N HIS A 278 1.10 17.34 5.60
CA HIS A 278 2.22 16.51 6.05
C HIS A 278 3.11 16.06 4.89
N CYS A 279 2.51 15.62 3.78
CA CYS A 279 3.24 15.28 2.56
C CYS A 279 3.96 16.49 1.97
N MET A 280 3.28 17.64 1.83
CA MET A 280 3.86 18.87 1.29
C MET A 280 5.11 19.31 2.08
N THR A 281 4.99 19.44 3.40
CA THR A 281 6.10 19.89 4.25
C THR A 281 7.32 19.00 4.11
N HIS A 282 7.17 17.67 4.11
CA HIS A 282 8.32 16.78 4.00
C HIS A 282 8.91 16.69 2.61
N ILE A 283 8.10 16.84 1.56
CA ILE A 283 8.60 16.95 0.19
C ILE A 283 9.43 18.24 0.05
N GLU A 284 8.94 19.37 0.57
CA GLU A 284 9.66 20.65 0.53
C GLU A 284 10.99 20.58 1.31
N ASP A 285 10.98 20.05 2.53
CA ASP A 285 12.20 19.83 3.33
C ASP A 285 13.25 19.01 2.56
N ALA A 286 12.83 17.90 1.94
CA ALA A 286 13.73 17.02 1.21
C ALA A 286 14.24 17.64 -0.10
N LYS A 287 13.40 18.40 -0.80
CA LYS A 287 13.79 19.15 -2.00
C LYS A 287 14.91 20.14 -1.72
N GLU A 288 14.83 20.84 -0.58
CA GLU A 288 15.86 21.80 -0.19
C GLU A 288 17.23 21.11 -0.08
N GLU A 289 17.28 19.98 0.62
CA GLU A 289 18.51 19.18 0.79
C GLU A 289 19.00 18.56 -0.53
N PHE A 290 18.08 18.06 -1.38
CA PHE A 290 18.43 17.51 -2.69
C PHE A 290 18.97 18.58 -3.64
N ALA A 291 18.50 19.81 -3.51
CA ALA A 291 19.02 20.94 -4.26
C ALA A 291 20.42 21.33 -3.79
N LYS A 292 20.67 21.40 -2.47
CA LYS A 292 21.97 21.75 -1.86
C LYS A 292 23.11 20.87 -2.33
N TYR A 293 22.91 19.55 -2.41
CA TYR A 293 23.92 18.60 -2.91
C TYR A 293 24.51 18.98 -4.27
N ARG A 294 23.72 19.64 -5.13
CA ARG A 294 24.19 20.14 -6.43
C ARG A 294 24.86 21.51 -6.34
N GLN A 295 24.46 22.36 -5.39
CA GLN A 295 25.01 23.71 -5.21
C GLN A 295 26.45 23.67 -4.69
N ASP A 296 26.76 22.70 -3.83
CA ASP A 296 28.08 22.57 -3.19
C ASP A 296 29.12 21.88 -4.11
N GLY A 297 28.76 21.54 -5.34
CA GLY A 297 29.70 21.01 -6.34
C GLY A 297 30.16 19.56 -6.12
N ALA A 298 29.63 18.86 -5.11
CA ALA A 298 30.01 17.47 -4.79
C ALA A 298 29.83 16.50 -5.98
N TRP A 299 28.76 16.65 -6.76
CA TRP A 299 28.59 15.83 -7.99
C TRP A 299 29.64 16.10 -9.09
N TYR A 300 30.28 17.27 -9.06
CA TYR A 300 31.29 17.69 -10.03
C TYR A 300 32.67 17.14 -9.67
N SER A 301 32.96 16.97 -8.38
CA SER A 301 34.17 16.30 -7.86
C SER A 301 34.18 14.78 -8.07
N GLU A 302 33.02 14.16 -8.33
CA GLU A 302 32.91 12.72 -8.62
C GLU A 302 33.10 12.35 -10.11
N LEU A 303 33.15 13.33 -11.02
CA LEU A 303 33.45 13.08 -12.42
C LEU A 303 34.94 12.74 -12.57
N HIS A 304 35.27 11.74 -13.38
CA HIS A 304 36.68 11.45 -13.72
C HIS A 304 37.35 12.77 -14.19
N PRO A 305 38.57 13.12 -13.74
CA PRO A 305 39.19 14.43 -13.98
C PRO A 305 39.20 14.85 -15.45
N PHE A 306 39.26 13.86 -16.35
CA PHE A 306 39.11 14.04 -17.78
C PHE A 306 37.75 14.65 -18.21
N PHE A 307 36.63 14.15 -17.71
CA PHE A 307 35.29 14.69 -18.03
C PHE A 307 35.04 16.03 -17.34
N GLN A 308 35.61 16.23 -16.16
CA GLN A 308 35.59 17.50 -15.47
C GLN A 308 36.29 18.58 -16.33
N GLY A 309 37.54 18.30 -16.74
CA GLY A 309 38.29 19.17 -17.65
C GLY A 309 37.61 19.37 -19.00
N LEU A 310 36.92 18.35 -19.53
CA LEU A 310 36.18 18.47 -20.80
C LEU A 310 34.94 19.36 -20.64
N ILE A 311 34.19 19.24 -19.54
CA ILE A 311 33.04 20.11 -19.24
C ILE A 311 33.49 21.55 -18.99
N ASP A 312 34.60 21.76 -18.29
CA ASP A 312 35.17 23.10 -18.08
C ASP A 312 35.67 23.71 -19.40
N CYS A 313 36.31 22.91 -20.25
CA CYS A 313 36.74 23.33 -21.57
C CYS A 313 35.52 23.65 -22.47
N CYS A 314 34.47 22.84 -22.43
CA CYS A 314 33.22 23.12 -23.13
C CYS A 314 32.53 24.38 -22.58
N ARG A 315 32.50 24.61 -21.27
CA ARG A 315 31.94 25.83 -20.66
C ARG A 315 32.75 27.06 -21.03
N ALA A 316 34.07 26.97 -21.06
CA ALA A 316 34.95 28.04 -21.49
C ALA A 316 34.75 28.34 -22.99
N LEU A 317 34.67 27.31 -23.83
CA LEU A 317 34.40 27.46 -25.26
C LEU A 317 33.00 28.01 -25.52
N VAL A 318 31.97 27.59 -24.78
CA VAL A 318 30.62 28.15 -24.84
C VAL A 318 30.59 29.59 -24.32
N GLY A 319 31.38 29.92 -23.29
CA GLY A 319 31.58 31.30 -22.82
C GLY A 319 32.17 32.20 -23.92
N ILE A 320 33.21 31.72 -24.61
CA ILE A 320 33.85 32.42 -25.72
C ILE A 320 32.91 32.54 -26.92
N VAL A 321 32.20 31.47 -27.27
CA VAL A 321 31.23 31.45 -28.39
C VAL A 321 30.02 32.33 -28.07
N SER A 322 29.50 32.33 -26.84
CA SER A 322 28.41 33.21 -26.41
C SER A 322 28.80 34.70 -26.42
N ALA A 323 30.05 35.04 -26.06
CA ALA A 323 30.60 36.39 -26.21
C ALA A 323 30.72 36.83 -27.68
N LEU A 324 30.91 35.89 -28.61
CA LEU A 324 30.98 36.11 -30.05
C LEU A 324 29.60 36.05 -30.75
N THR A 325 28.56 35.51 -30.09
CA THR A 325 27.21 35.27 -30.66
C THR A 325 26.12 36.08 -29.96
N VAL A 326 26.41 37.35 -29.70
CA VAL A 326 25.48 38.29 -29.05
C VAL A 326 24.11 38.36 -29.77
N ILE A 327 24.07 38.18 -31.10
CA ILE A 327 22.83 38.30 -31.89
C ILE A 327 21.94 37.03 -31.79
N PRO A 328 22.44 35.78 -31.98
CA PRO A 328 21.66 34.57 -31.71
C PRO A 328 21.25 34.41 -30.24
N ALA A 329 22.08 34.81 -29.28
CA ALA A 329 21.77 34.72 -27.86
C ALA A 329 20.57 35.57 -27.46
N VAL A 330 20.42 36.78 -28.03
CA VAL A 330 19.23 37.63 -27.83
C VAL A 330 17.98 37.01 -28.45
N LEU A 331 18.09 36.37 -29.61
CA LEU A 331 16.97 35.65 -30.22
C LEU A 331 16.54 34.43 -29.39
N VAL A 332 17.49 33.67 -28.85
CA VAL A 332 17.18 32.54 -27.95
C VAL A 332 16.64 33.04 -26.61
N GLU A 333 17.11 34.19 -26.09
CA GLU A 333 16.56 34.83 -24.90
C GLU A 333 15.08 35.24 -25.08
N VAL A 334 14.71 35.72 -26.27
CA VAL A 334 13.36 36.19 -26.59
C VAL A 334 12.40 35.06 -26.97
N TYR A 335 12.88 34.01 -27.64
CA TYR A 335 12.02 32.94 -28.18
C TYR A 335 12.04 31.62 -27.40
N ALA A 336 13.04 31.37 -26.56
CA ALA A 336 13.04 30.18 -25.71
C ALA A 336 12.22 30.46 -24.44
N PRO A 337 11.37 29.51 -23.99
CA PRO A 337 10.56 29.68 -22.78
C PRO A 337 11.40 29.89 -21.51
N HIS A 338 12.71 29.65 -21.56
CA HIS A 338 13.65 29.77 -20.43
C HIS A 338 14.86 30.68 -20.73
N GLY A 339 14.90 31.37 -21.88
CA GLY A 339 16.04 32.17 -22.32
C GLY A 339 17.33 31.38 -22.63
N PHE A 340 18.38 32.04 -23.11
CA PHE A 340 19.68 31.42 -23.43
C PHE A 340 20.40 30.96 -22.15
N LEU A 341 20.39 31.81 -21.13
CA LEU A 341 21.00 31.50 -19.83
C LEU A 341 20.29 30.32 -19.15
N GLY A 342 18.96 30.26 -19.23
CA GLY A 342 18.22 29.11 -18.73
C GLY A 342 18.43 27.86 -19.60
N THR A 343 18.46 27.95 -20.93
CA THR A 343 18.57 26.75 -21.77
C THR A 343 19.96 26.08 -21.68
N PHE A 344 21.04 26.85 -21.54
CA PHE A 344 22.41 26.32 -21.54
C PHE A 344 23.07 26.24 -20.16
N PHE A 345 22.63 27.04 -19.19
CA PHE A 345 23.16 27.05 -17.84
C PHE A 345 22.16 26.60 -16.78
N GLN A 346 20.96 26.11 -17.16
CA GLN A 346 20.11 25.41 -16.21
C GLN A 346 20.86 24.23 -15.62
N ARG A 347 20.92 24.24 -14.29
CA ARG A 347 21.43 23.12 -13.52
C ARG A 347 20.50 21.94 -13.79
N LEU A 348 20.98 20.95 -14.56
CA LEU A 348 20.24 19.70 -14.79
C LEU A 348 19.71 19.18 -13.45
N LYS A 349 18.42 18.88 -13.33
CA LYS A 349 17.92 18.29 -12.08
C LYS A 349 18.53 16.90 -11.90
N THR A 350 18.93 16.55 -10.68
CA THR A 350 19.38 15.18 -10.39
C THR A 350 18.21 14.22 -10.61
N ASP A 351 18.51 12.96 -10.92
CA ASP A 351 17.47 11.93 -11.09
C ASP A 351 16.60 11.80 -9.83
N SER A 352 17.20 11.92 -8.63
CA SER A 352 16.46 11.93 -7.37
C SER A 352 15.50 13.10 -7.23
N LEU A 353 15.93 14.32 -7.61
CA LEU A 353 15.06 15.49 -7.59
C LEU A 353 13.93 15.37 -8.62
N LYS A 354 14.22 14.85 -9.83
CA LYS A 354 13.18 14.59 -10.85
C LYS A 354 12.13 13.58 -10.37
N LYS A 355 12.56 12.50 -9.69
CA LYS A 355 11.63 11.52 -9.12
C LYS A 355 10.81 12.08 -7.97
N LEU A 356 11.41 12.92 -7.12
CA LEU A 356 10.68 13.62 -6.06
C LEU A 356 9.64 14.59 -6.60
N GLU A 357 9.98 15.39 -7.62
CA GLU A 357 9.03 16.28 -8.29
C GLU A 357 7.95 15.52 -9.05
N SER A 358 8.28 14.40 -9.69
CA SER A 358 7.27 13.54 -10.33
C SER A 358 6.31 12.94 -9.30
N PHE A 359 6.81 12.52 -8.13
CA PHE A 359 5.96 12.04 -7.05
C PHE A 359 5.05 13.17 -6.54
N GLU A 360 5.61 14.34 -6.27
CA GLU A 360 4.85 15.50 -5.84
C GLU A 360 3.74 15.85 -6.83
N HIS A 361 4.05 15.93 -8.13
CA HIS A 361 3.09 16.17 -9.19
C HIS A 361 1.95 15.15 -9.19
N ASN A 362 2.29 13.85 -9.17
CA ASN A 362 1.29 12.77 -9.19
C ASN A 362 0.35 12.80 -7.96
N ILE A 363 0.79 13.34 -6.83
CA ILE A 363 0.03 13.34 -5.59
C ILE A 363 -0.71 14.67 -5.35
N LEU A 364 -0.05 15.81 -5.58
CA LEU A 364 -0.50 17.12 -5.10
C LEU A 364 -1.15 18.03 -6.15
N ASP A 365 -0.92 17.77 -7.44
CA ASP A 365 -1.47 18.60 -8.52
C ASP A 365 -3.01 18.49 -8.62
N ASP A 366 -3.59 19.35 -9.46
CA ASP A 366 -5.04 19.45 -9.69
C ASP A 366 -5.66 18.16 -10.25
N GLU A 367 -4.86 17.30 -10.87
CA GLU A 367 -5.26 15.95 -11.33
C GLU A 367 -4.64 14.84 -10.46
N GLY A 368 -3.99 15.21 -9.36
CA GLY A 368 -3.30 14.29 -8.47
C GLY A 368 -4.22 13.56 -7.49
N VAL A 369 -3.64 12.57 -6.81
CA VAL A 369 -4.33 11.71 -5.84
C VAL A 369 -5.11 12.51 -4.79
N MET A 370 -4.55 13.60 -4.27
CA MET A 370 -5.20 14.40 -3.21
C MET A 370 -6.48 15.07 -3.70
N ARG A 371 -6.50 15.55 -4.94
CA ARG A 371 -7.67 16.23 -5.51
C ARG A 371 -8.79 15.25 -5.86
N GLU A 372 -8.43 14.08 -6.38
CA GLU A 372 -9.39 13.00 -6.61
C GLU A 372 -9.99 12.50 -5.28
N LEU A 373 -9.18 12.35 -4.22
CA LEU A 373 -9.65 12.02 -2.87
C LEU A 373 -10.62 13.07 -2.31
N GLU A 374 -10.29 14.36 -2.45
CA GLU A 374 -11.14 15.46 -1.99
C GLU A 374 -12.50 15.44 -2.69
N THR A 375 -12.49 15.26 -4.01
CA THR A 375 -13.71 15.15 -4.83
C THR A 375 -14.56 13.96 -4.39
N THR A 376 -13.92 12.79 -4.21
CA THR A 376 -14.58 11.55 -3.81
C THR A 376 -15.23 11.68 -2.42
N LEU A 377 -14.50 12.25 -1.46
CA LEU A 377 -15.00 12.43 -0.09
C LEU A 377 -16.08 13.52 0.01
N THR A 378 -16.03 14.55 -0.85
CA THR A 378 -17.07 15.60 -0.89
C THR A 378 -18.38 15.06 -1.44
N ALA A 379 -18.31 14.16 -2.44
CA ALA A 379 -19.49 13.54 -3.04
C ALA A 379 -20.29 12.68 -2.04
N GLN A 380 -19.70 12.27 -0.91
CA GLN A 380 -20.41 11.56 0.16
C GLN A 380 -21.51 12.42 0.84
N PHE A 381 -21.38 13.75 0.80
CA PHE A 381 -22.27 14.68 1.49
C PHE A 381 -23.39 15.25 0.60
N ILE A 382 -23.47 14.81 -0.65
CA ILE A 382 -24.49 15.20 -1.65
C ILE A 382 -25.43 14.01 -1.87
#